data_AF-A0A8S9TKH4-F1
#
_entry.id   AF-A0A8S9TKH4-F1
#
_cell.length_a   1.000
_cell.length_b   1.000
_cell.length_c   1.000
_cell.angle_alpha   90.00
_cell.angle_beta   90.00
_cell.angle_gamma   90.00
#
_symmetry.space_group_name_H-M   'P 1'
#
loop_
_entity.id
_entity.type
_entity.pdbx_description
1 polymer ?
#
loop_
_entity_poly.entity_id
_entity_poly.type
_entity_poly.pdbx_seq_one_letter_code
_entity_poly.pdbx_strand_id
1 'polypeptide(L)'
;MLKQAESEIAQLSQTARKQHLQIAKAQSAISRCLGVQQSHPLYTRICLPKDWDQRRAKLVSIREEKLRNAYDFVMDPRRYIDPVKAQYSDERFETADGDFCGVRFETVQFPEVESLQQVYDAAMYYLTSMEISITERLGHVTVRDDYETIDGSVYNARVLSTVHDNVTMETSSLLFPKMDPDGEYGMVVLDSIDHDELYPYNSAERVRKNV
;
A
#
# COMPACT_ATOMS: atom_id res chain seq x y z
N MET A 1 37.16 6.32 34.13
CA MET A 1 36.17 6.95 33.23
C MET A 1 35.83 6.06 32.04
N LEU A 2 36.79 5.61 31.21
CA LEU A 2 36.50 4.76 30.03
C LEU A 2 35.73 3.45 30.36
N LYS A 3 36.22 2.67 31.35
CA LYS A 3 35.58 1.42 31.78
C LYS A 3 34.15 1.59 32.35
N GLN A 4 33.85 2.76 32.89
CA GLN A 4 32.53 3.06 33.45
C GLN A 4 31.54 3.39 32.33
N ALA A 5 31.97 4.19 31.34
CA ALA A 5 31.20 4.45 30.13
C ALA A 5 30.93 3.18 29.31
N GLU A 6 31.89 2.27 29.19
CA GLU A 6 31.71 0.97 28.52
C GLU A 6 30.67 0.09 29.23
N SER A 7 30.69 0.07 30.57
CA SER A 7 29.70 -0.64 31.39
C SER A 7 28.29 -0.05 31.23
N GLU A 8 28.16 1.27 31.20
CA GLU A 8 26.88 1.97 31.03
C GLU A 8 26.30 1.72 29.62
N ILE A 9 27.12 1.77 28.56
CA ILE A 9 26.70 1.45 27.19
C ILE A 9 26.24 -0.01 27.09
N ALA A 10 26.94 -0.94 27.74
CA ALA A 10 26.55 -2.35 27.75
C ALA A 10 25.19 -2.56 28.45
N GLN A 11 24.96 -1.91 29.59
CA GLN A 11 23.68 -1.96 30.31
C GLN A 11 22.53 -1.34 29.51
N LEU A 12 22.77 -0.18 28.87
CA LEU A 12 21.79 0.46 27.98
C LEU A 12 21.44 -0.44 26.80
N SER A 13 22.44 -1.03 26.16
CA SER A 13 22.26 -1.95 25.04
C SER A 13 21.46 -3.19 25.44
N GLN A 14 21.73 -3.75 26.63
CA GLN A 14 20.98 -4.91 27.13
C GLN A 14 19.52 -4.55 27.45
N THR A 15 19.30 -3.37 28.02
CA THR A 15 17.95 -2.86 28.32
C THR A 15 17.15 -2.62 27.04
N ALA A 16 17.76 -1.98 26.04
CA ALA A 16 17.17 -1.78 24.72
C ALA A 16 16.80 -3.11 24.04
N ARG A 17 17.68 -4.12 24.10
CA ARG A 17 17.39 -5.47 23.59
C ARG A 17 16.19 -6.12 24.28
N LYS A 18 16.09 -6.00 25.61
CA LYS A 18 14.94 -6.53 26.37
C LYS A 18 13.64 -5.83 25.96
N GLN A 19 13.66 -4.51 25.80
CA GLN A 19 12.49 -3.74 25.36
C GLN A 19 12.07 -4.13 23.94
N HIS A 20 13.01 -4.22 22.99
CA HIS A 20 12.72 -4.71 21.64
C HIS A 20 12.08 -6.09 21.63
N LEU A 21 12.55 -7.02 22.48
CA LEU A 21 11.94 -8.35 22.58
C LEU A 21 10.50 -8.28 23.09
N GLN A 22 10.18 -7.39 24.03
CA GLN A 22 8.80 -7.22 24.50
C GLN A 22 7.90 -6.60 23.44
N ILE A 23 8.41 -5.61 22.69
CA ILE A 23 7.69 -5.01 21.56
C ILE A 23 7.41 -6.07 20.49
N ALA A 24 8.40 -6.88 20.12
CA ALA A 24 8.23 -7.96 19.15
C ALA A 24 7.19 -9.00 19.61
N LYS A 25 7.15 -9.32 20.91
CA LYS A 25 6.12 -10.19 21.49
C LYS A 25 4.72 -9.58 21.39
N ALA A 26 4.60 -8.29 21.71
CA ALA A 26 3.32 -7.58 21.60
C ALA A 26 2.85 -7.51 20.14
N GLN A 27 3.74 -7.18 19.20
CA GLN A 27 3.46 -7.20 17.77
C GLN A 27 3.00 -8.58 17.30
N SER A 28 3.72 -9.65 17.66
CA SER A 28 3.31 -11.02 17.32
C SER A 28 1.93 -11.41 17.88
N ALA A 29 1.60 -10.96 19.10
CA ALA A 29 0.30 -11.21 19.70
C ALA A 29 -0.82 -10.44 18.96
N ILE A 30 -0.60 -9.15 18.66
CA ILE A 30 -1.55 -8.32 17.91
C ILE A 30 -1.79 -8.89 16.52
N SER A 31 -0.73 -9.23 15.79
CA SER A 31 -0.84 -9.84 14.46
C SER A 31 -1.59 -11.16 14.46
N ARG A 32 -1.55 -11.93 15.56
CA ARG A 32 -2.34 -13.15 15.72
C ARG A 32 -3.82 -12.87 16.01
N CYS A 33 -4.13 -11.79 16.72
CA CYS A 33 -5.50 -11.42 17.10
C CYS A 33 -6.27 -10.74 15.95
N LEU A 34 -5.63 -9.81 15.24
CA LEU A 34 -6.27 -9.01 14.19
C LEU A 34 -6.00 -9.56 12.77
N GLY A 35 -5.07 -10.50 12.63
CA GLY A 35 -4.47 -10.81 11.34
C GLY A 35 -3.46 -9.74 10.94
N VAL A 36 -2.40 -10.14 10.24
CA VAL A 36 -1.28 -9.23 9.90
C VAL A 36 -1.76 -8.05 9.06
N GLN A 37 -2.67 -8.27 8.11
CA GLN A 37 -3.22 -7.20 7.26
C GLN A 37 -4.02 -6.16 8.05
N GLN A 38 -4.95 -6.58 8.92
CA GLN A 38 -5.77 -5.62 9.67
C GLN A 38 -4.98 -4.86 10.74
N SER A 39 -3.81 -5.38 11.14
CA SER A 39 -2.88 -4.69 12.02
C SER A 39 -1.97 -3.68 11.30
N HIS A 40 -1.97 -3.65 9.96
CA HIS A 40 -1.11 -2.75 9.21
C HIS A 40 -1.62 -1.29 9.29
N PRO A 41 -0.77 -0.30 9.58
CA PRO A 41 -1.20 1.08 9.84
C PRO A 41 -1.81 1.81 8.64
N LEU A 42 -1.58 1.33 7.41
CA LEU A 42 -2.20 1.87 6.20
C LEU A 42 -3.55 1.21 5.87
N TYR A 43 -3.84 0.05 6.46
CA TYR A 43 -5.05 -0.69 6.18
C TYR A 43 -6.26 -0.02 6.85
N THR A 44 -7.32 0.18 6.08
CA THR A 44 -8.66 0.43 6.64
C THR A 44 -9.66 -0.31 5.79
N ARG A 45 -10.69 -0.88 6.40
CA ARG A 45 -11.73 -1.58 5.65
C ARG A 45 -12.58 -0.63 4.81
N ILE A 46 -12.67 -0.89 3.50
CA ILE A 46 -13.45 -0.12 2.53
C ILE A 46 -14.62 -0.96 2.03
N CYS A 47 -15.83 -0.46 2.29
CA CYS A 47 -17.07 -1.04 1.80
C CYS A 47 -17.79 -0.02 0.90
N LEU A 48 -18.15 -0.42 -0.31
CA LEU A 48 -18.88 0.39 -1.27
C LEU A 48 -20.33 -0.11 -1.43
N PRO A 49 -21.34 0.77 -1.27
CA PRO A 49 -22.74 0.41 -1.45
C PRO A 49 -23.11 0.28 -2.93
N LYS A 50 -24.35 -0.16 -3.22
CA LYS A 50 -24.86 -0.24 -4.59
C LYS A 50 -25.10 1.12 -5.25
N ASP A 51 -25.48 2.13 -4.47
CA ASP A 51 -25.89 3.43 -4.98
C ASP A 51 -24.69 4.30 -5.39
N TRP A 52 -24.69 4.82 -6.62
CA TRP A 52 -23.55 5.56 -7.18
C TRP A 52 -23.21 6.84 -6.42
N ASP A 53 -24.21 7.60 -5.96
CA ASP A 53 -23.95 8.82 -5.19
C ASP A 53 -23.34 8.50 -3.82
N GLN A 54 -23.84 7.47 -3.15
CA GLN A 54 -23.26 7.00 -1.89
C GLN A 54 -21.85 6.44 -2.06
N ARG A 55 -21.56 5.75 -3.18
CA ARG A 55 -20.21 5.28 -3.52
C ARG A 55 -19.25 6.45 -3.65
N ARG A 56 -19.58 7.45 -4.47
CA ARG A 56 -18.76 8.65 -4.65
C ARG A 56 -18.56 9.39 -3.33
N ALA A 57 -19.63 9.60 -2.57
CA ALA A 57 -19.55 10.27 -1.26
C ALA A 57 -18.62 9.51 -0.30
N LYS A 58 -18.70 8.17 -0.26
CA LYS A 58 -17.81 7.35 0.56
C LYS A 58 -16.36 7.51 0.13
N LEU A 59 -16.07 7.42 -1.16
CA LEU A 59 -14.70 7.54 -1.71
C LEU A 59 -14.08 8.92 -1.44
N VAL A 60 -14.86 9.99 -1.61
CA VAL A 60 -14.42 11.35 -1.26
C VAL A 60 -14.18 11.47 0.24
N SER A 61 -15.06 10.91 1.08
CA SER A 61 -14.96 11.04 2.54
C SER A 61 -13.70 10.42 3.15
N ILE A 62 -13.14 9.37 2.54
CA ILE A 62 -11.96 8.66 3.07
C ILE A 62 -10.63 9.20 2.52
N ARG A 63 -10.67 10.05 1.49
CA ARG A 63 -9.47 10.52 0.77
C ARG A 63 -8.45 11.18 1.70
N GLU A 64 -8.87 12.18 2.47
CA GLU A 64 -7.95 12.96 3.31
C GLU A 64 -7.33 12.13 4.44
N GLU A 65 -8.08 11.17 4.98
CA GLU A 65 -7.56 10.23 5.97
C GLU A 65 -6.49 9.33 5.34
N LYS A 66 -6.76 8.77 4.17
CA LYS A 66 -5.82 7.90 3.43
C LYS A 66 -4.52 8.61 3.11
N LEU A 67 -4.60 9.83 2.58
CA LEU A 67 -3.43 10.64 2.27
C LEU A 67 -2.62 10.96 3.53
N ARG A 68 -3.27 11.35 4.62
CA ARG A 68 -2.59 11.66 5.89
C ARG A 68 -1.89 10.45 6.48
N ASN A 69 -2.59 9.31 6.59
CA ASN A 69 -2.03 8.08 7.13
C ASN A 69 -0.82 7.61 6.30
N ALA A 70 -0.90 7.71 4.98
CA ALA A 70 0.22 7.40 4.09
C ALA A 70 1.42 8.33 4.30
N TYR A 71 1.18 9.64 4.38
CA TYR A 71 2.24 10.62 4.64
C TYR A 71 2.93 10.35 5.98
N ASP A 72 2.16 10.22 7.06
CA ASP A 72 2.68 9.98 8.41
C ASP A 72 3.47 8.66 8.48
N PHE A 73 3.00 7.63 7.76
CA PHE A 73 3.68 6.33 7.71
C PHE A 73 5.01 6.40 6.96
N VAL A 74 5.04 7.03 5.79
CA VAL A 74 6.26 7.13 4.97
C VAL A 74 7.25 8.05 5.67
N MET A 75 6.82 9.22 6.10
CA MET A 75 7.68 10.28 6.65
C MET A 75 8.12 10.04 8.10
N ASP A 76 7.76 8.90 8.72
CA ASP A 76 8.23 8.58 10.08
C ASP A 76 9.77 8.57 10.13
N PRO A 77 10.41 9.46 10.91
CA PRO A 77 11.87 9.55 10.99
C PRO A 77 12.54 8.25 11.44
N ARG A 78 11.81 7.35 12.10
CA ARG A 78 12.31 6.04 12.52
C ARG A 78 12.51 5.07 11.35
N ARG A 79 11.92 5.35 10.18
CA ARG A 79 12.05 4.55 8.96
C ARG A 79 13.17 5.07 8.06
N TYR A 80 13.46 6.37 8.10
CA TYR A 80 14.52 6.99 7.32
C TYR A 80 15.86 6.98 8.06
N ILE A 81 16.62 5.87 7.93
CA ILE A 81 17.96 5.75 8.54
C ILE A 81 19.00 6.59 7.78
N ASP A 82 18.95 6.59 6.44
CA ASP A 82 19.87 7.32 5.56
C ASP A 82 19.16 7.66 4.24
N PRO A 83 18.89 8.94 3.93
CA PRO A 83 18.14 9.34 2.73
C PRO A 83 18.93 9.13 1.42
N VAL A 84 20.25 8.92 1.50
CA VAL A 84 21.12 8.72 0.33
C VAL A 84 21.21 7.24 -0.04
N LYS A 85 20.76 6.34 0.83
CA LYS A 85 20.82 4.89 0.59
C LYS A 85 19.45 4.35 0.22
N ALA A 86 19.43 3.51 -0.81
CA ALA A 86 18.29 2.66 -1.09
C ALA A 86 18.04 1.74 0.11
N GLN A 87 16.77 1.64 0.50
CA GLN A 87 16.31 0.78 1.57
C GLN A 87 15.33 -0.21 0.97
N TYR A 88 15.35 -1.44 1.48
CA TYR A 88 14.45 -2.49 1.04
C TYR A 88 14.09 -3.39 2.22
N SER A 89 12.81 -3.66 2.37
CA SER A 89 12.22 -4.60 3.33
C SER A 89 11.08 -5.32 2.63
N ASP A 90 11.01 -6.64 2.80
CA ASP A 90 9.97 -7.50 2.25
C ASP A 90 9.66 -8.60 3.28
N GLU A 91 8.44 -8.57 3.78
CA GLU A 91 7.88 -9.57 4.68
C GLU A 91 6.79 -10.32 3.94
N ARG A 92 6.84 -11.66 3.92
CA ARG A 92 5.83 -12.50 3.27
C ARG A 92 5.30 -13.53 4.26
N PHE A 93 4.00 -13.75 4.23
CA PHE A 93 3.33 -14.64 5.15
C PHE A 93 2.03 -15.16 4.56
N GLU A 94 1.53 -16.26 5.12
CA GLU A 94 0.22 -16.82 4.81
C GLU A 94 -0.75 -16.48 5.94
N THR A 95 -1.97 -16.06 5.60
CA THR A 95 -3.03 -15.83 6.61
C THR A 95 -3.58 -17.16 7.13
N ALA A 96 -4.34 -17.12 8.21
CA ALA A 96 -5.03 -18.31 8.71
C ALA A 96 -6.04 -18.89 7.71
N ASP A 97 -6.52 -18.05 6.78
CA ASP A 97 -7.47 -18.40 5.71
C ASP A 97 -6.76 -18.91 4.44
N GLY A 98 -5.41 -18.95 4.44
CA GLY A 98 -4.60 -19.43 3.32
C GLY A 98 -4.21 -18.36 2.29
N ASP A 99 -4.48 -17.07 2.57
CA ASP A 99 -4.12 -15.98 1.66
C ASP A 99 -2.62 -15.72 1.69
N PHE A 100 -2.02 -15.54 0.51
CA PHE A 100 -0.63 -15.13 0.41
C PHE A 100 -0.51 -13.60 0.48
N CYS A 101 0.12 -13.09 1.52
CA CYS A 101 0.26 -11.67 1.78
C CYS A 101 1.73 -11.26 1.90
N GLY A 102 1.98 -9.96 1.73
CA GLY A 102 3.28 -9.39 2.05
C GLY A 102 3.24 -7.90 2.34
N VAL A 103 4.23 -7.43 3.09
CA VAL A 103 4.47 -6.03 3.40
C VAL A 103 5.84 -5.69 2.82
N ARG A 104 5.87 -4.76 1.86
CA ARG A 104 7.11 -4.31 1.21
C ARG A 104 7.29 -2.82 1.44
N PHE A 105 8.51 -2.43 1.78
CA PHE A 105 8.96 -1.05 1.80
C PHE A 105 10.24 -0.93 1.00
N GLU A 106 10.29 0.05 0.10
CA GLU A 106 11.47 0.29 -0.73
C GLU A 106 11.64 1.78 -1.01
N THR A 107 12.91 2.21 -1.07
CA THR A 107 13.27 3.53 -1.58
C THR A 107 14.15 3.40 -2.81
N VAL A 108 13.78 4.13 -3.87
CA VAL A 108 14.51 4.17 -5.13
C VAL A 108 14.95 5.60 -5.38
N GLN A 109 16.22 5.79 -5.73
CA GLN A 109 16.80 7.08 -6.05
C GLN A 109 16.81 7.28 -7.57
N PHE A 110 16.39 8.46 -8.03
CA PHE A 110 16.34 8.82 -9.44
C PHE A 110 17.32 9.98 -9.72
N PRO A 111 18.62 9.72 -9.94
CA PRO A 111 19.61 10.78 -10.09
C PRO A 111 19.53 11.55 -11.43
N GLU A 112 18.88 10.97 -12.44
CA GLU A 112 18.85 11.50 -13.82
C GLU A 112 17.52 12.21 -14.17
N VAL A 113 16.60 12.38 -13.21
CA VAL A 113 15.31 13.04 -13.45
C VAL A 113 15.42 14.55 -13.29
N GLU A 114 14.66 15.28 -14.10
CA GLU A 114 14.72 16.74 -14.17
C GLU A 114 13.91 17.42 -13.07
N SER A 115 12.86 16.75 -12.59
CA SER A 115 11.97 17.29 -11.56
C SER A 115 11.15 16.22 -10.85
N LEU A 116 10.64 16.55 -9.67
CA LEU A 116 9.65 15.76 -8.95
C LEU A 116 8.37 15.53 -9.80
N GLN A 117 7.93 16.56 -10.53
CA GLN A 117 6.75 16.50 -11.40
C GLN A 117 6.90 15.39 -12.45
N GLN A 118 8.08 15.27 -13.07
CA GLN A 118 8.35 14.21 -14.06
C GLN A 118 8.18 12.81 -13.46
N VAL A 119 8.70 12.57 -12.25
CA VAL A 119 8.57 11.28 -11.56
C VAL A 119 7.11 11.01 -11.19
N TYR A 120 6.42 12.02 -10.68
CA TYR A 120 5.02 11.92 -10.30
C TYR A 120 4.11 11.64 -11.49
N ASP A 121 4.29 12.33 -12.61
CA ASP A 121 3.51 12.13 -13.83
C ASP A 121 3.75 10.73 -14.40
N ALA A 122 4.99 10.24 -14.36
CA ALA A 122 5.31 8.87 -14.77
C ALA A 122 4.64 7.82 -13.86
N ALA A 123 4.65 8.03 -12.54
CA ALA A 123 3.97 7.16 -11.58
C ALA A 123 2.45 7.17 -11.80
N MET A 124 1.86 8.36 -11.96
CA MET A 124 0.43 8.51 -12.27
C MET A 124 0.06 7.78 -13.55
N TYR A 125 0.80 8.02 -14.64
CA TYR A 125 0.55 7.36 -15.93
C TYR A 125 0.60 5.83 -15.81
N TYR A 126 1.61 5.30 -15.11
CA TYR A 126 1.75 3.87 -14.88
C TYR A 126 0.55 3.29 -14.11
N LEU A 127 0.15 3.95 -13.03
CA LEU A 127 -0.91 3.45 -12.14
C LEU A 127 -2.31 3.60 -12.75
N THR A 128 -2.58 4.69 -13.47
CA THR A 128 -3.88 4.90 -14.15
C THR A 128 -3.99 4.16 -15.47
N SER A 129 -2.93 3.48 -15.92
CA SER A 129 -2.87 2.69 -17.17
C SER A 129 -2.35 1.28 -16.91
N MET A 130 -2.60 0.77 -15.70
CA MET A 130 -2.00 -0.47 -15.22
C MET A 130 -2.40 -1.69 -16.06
N GLU A 131 -3.61 -1.75 -16.63
CA GLU A 131 -4.06 -2.85 -17.48
C GLU A 131 -3.23 -3.01 -18.76
N ILE A 132 -2.81 -1.89 -19.36
CA ILE A 132 -1.93 -1.89 -20.54
C ILE A 132 -0.57 -2.46 -20.13
N SER A 133 -0.01 -1.94 -19.05
CA SER A 133 1.29 -2.39 -18.54
C SER A 133 1.30 -3.88 -18.18
N ILE A 134 0.22 -4.40 -17.58
CA ILE A 134 0.08 -5.83 -17.26
C ILE A 134 0.01 -6.66 -18.54
N THR A 135 -0.82 -6.25 -19.50
CA THR A 135 -1.00 -6.95 -20.78
C THR A 135 0.29 -7.04 -21.57
N GLU A 136 0.97 -5.91 -21.76
CA GLU A 136 2.18 -5.83 -22.59
C GLU A 136 3.38 -6.53 -21.96
N ARG A 137 3.53 -6.46 -20.63
CA ARG A 137 4.72 -6.99 -19.95
C ARG A 137 4.59 -8.45 -19.52
N LEU A 138 3.38 -8.90 -19.18
CA LEU A 138 3.15 -10.26 -18.68
C LEU A 138 2.46 -11.17 -19.70
N GLY A 139 1.98 -10.61 -20.83
CA GLY A 139 1.23 -11.36 -21.84
C GLY A 139 -0.16 -11.80 -21.37
N HIS A 140 -0.67 -11.21 -20.28
CA HIS A 140 -2.02 -11.47 -19.79
C HIS A 140 -3.06 -10.78 -20.67
N VAL A 141 -4.28 -11.31 -20.72
CA VAL A 141 -5.42 -10.56 -21.26
C VAL A 141 -6.03 -9.75 -20.12
N THR A 142 -5.73 -8.45 -20.07
CA THR A 142 -6.20 -7.57 -18.99
C THR A 142 -7.19 -6.53 -19.51
N VAL A 143 -8.35 -6.47 -18.86
CA VAL A 143 -9.44 -5.55 -19.21
C VAL A 143 -9.80 -4.73 -17.98
N ARG A 144 -10.00 -3.43 -18.18
CA ARG A 144 -10.60 -2.56 -17.18
C ARG A 144 -12.12 -2.65 -17.31
N ASP A 145 -12.75 -3.32 -16.35
CA ASP A 145 -14.18 -3.65 -16.36
C ASP A 145 -15.04 -2.48 -15.87
N ASP A 146 -14.53 -1.69 -14.93
CA ASP A 146 -15.16 -0.44 -14.45
C ASP A 146 -14.09 0.61 -14.13
N TYR A 147 -14.43 1.88 -14.33
CA TYR A 147 -13.53 3.02 -14.08
C TYR A 147 -14.30 4.32 -13.83
N GLU A 148 -14.00 4.98 -12.71
CA GLU A 148 -14.55 6.28 -12.37
C GLU A 148 -13.43 7.21 -11.87
N THR A 149 -13.51 8.49 -12.26
CA THR A 149 -12.72 9.55 -11.66
C THR A 149 -13.63 10.59 -11.04
N ILE A 150 -13.28 11.04 -9.83
CA ILE A 150 -14.03 12.08 -9.11
C ILE A 150 -13.11 13.29 -9.01
N ASP A 151 -13.41 14.32 -9.82
CA ASP A 151 -12.70 15.60 -9.88
C ASP A 151 -11.17 15.48 -10.04
N GLY A 152 -10.70 14.38 -10.66
CA GLY A 152 -9.26 14.08 -10.80
C GLY A 152 -8.54 13.81 -9.47
N SER A 153 -9.27 13.66 -8.37
CA SER A 153 -8.74 13.53 -7.01
C SER A 153 -8.93 12.14 -6.41
N VAL A 154 -9.80 11.34 -7.01
CA VAL A 154 -10.05 9.95 -6.68
C VAL A 154 -10.23 9.16 -7.97
N TYR A 155 -9.58 8.01 -8.04
CA TYR A 155 -9.65 7.08 -9.14
C TYR A 155 -10.11 5.75 -8.59
N ASN A 156 -11.17 5.18 -9.14
CA ASN A 156 -11.66 3.86 -8.82
C ASN A 156 -11.59 3.01 -10.08
N ALA A 157 -10.95 1.84 -10.01
CA ALA A 157 -10.82 0.94 -11.14
C ALA A 157 -11.04 -0.50 -10.72
N ARG A 158 -11.85 -1.21 -11.51
CA ARG A 158 -11.96 -2.67 -11.47
C ARG A 158 -11.26 -3.25 -12.68
N VAL A 159 -10.25 -4.08 -12.44
CA VAL A 159 -9.41 -4.68 -13.48
C VAL A 159 -9.50 -6.20 -13.39
N LEU A 160 -9.77 -6.84 -14.52
CA LEU A 160 -9.79 -8.29 -14.68
C LEU A 160 -8.60 -8.69 -15.55
N SER A 161 -7.77 -9.61 -15.07
CA SER A 161 -6.58 -10.09 -15.78
C SER A 161 -6.62 -11.61 -15.90
N THR A 162 -6.66 -12.13 -17.11
CA THR A 162 -6.67 -13.58 -17.36
C THR A 162 -5.28 -14.05 -17.75
N VAL A 163 -4.78 -15.02 -17.00
CA VAL A 163 -3.48 -15.66 -17.20
C VAL A 163 -3.68 -16.93 -18.03
N HIS A 164 -3.15 -16.93 -19.26
CA HIS A 164 -3.13 -18.09 -20.18
C HIS A 164 -4.47 -18.86 -20.23
N ASP A 165 -5.59 -18.14 -20.29
CA ASP A 165 -6.98 -18.64 -20.37
C ASP A 165 -7.47 -19.56 -19.23
N ASN A 166 -6.72 -19.67 -18.13
CA ASN A 166 -7.02 -20.65 -17.07
C ASN A 166 -7.37 -20.03 -15.72
N VAL A 167 -6.81 -18.85 -15.41
CA VAL A 167 -7.02 -18.18 -14.12
C VAL A 167 -7.33 -16.72 -14.37
N THR A 168 -8.50 -16.27 -13.91
CA THR A 168 -8.87 -14.86 -13.91
C THR A 168 -8.59 -14.26 -12.55
N MET A 169 -7.77 -13.21 -12.54
CA MET A 169 -7.50 -12.37 -11.38
C MET A 169 -8.38 -11.13 -11.43
N GLU A 170 -8.89 -10.71 -10.27
CA GLU A 170 -9.63 -9.46 -10.11
C GLU A 170 -8.87 -8.54 -9.16
N THR A 171 -8.71 -7.28 -9.56
CA THR A 171 -8.20 -6.20 -8.71
C THR A 171 -9.24 -5.10 -8.69
N SER A 172 -9.65 -4.67 -7.50
CA SER A 172 -10.56 -3.53 -7.31
C SER A 172 -9.82 -2.49 -6.50
N SER A 173 -9.31 -1.48 -7.21
CA SER A 173 -8.32 -0.54 -6.68
C SER A 173 -8.85 0.88 -6.62
N LEU A 174 -8.43 1.57 -5.57
CA LEU A 174 -8.55 3.00 -5.43
C LEU A 174 -7.17 3.64 -5.59
N LEU A 175 -7.16 4.85 -6.13
CA LEU A 175 -5.97 5.68 -6.21
C LEU A 175 -6.32 7.11 -5.79
N PHE A 176 -5.58 7.61 -4.82
CA PHE A 176 -5.68 8.96 -4.26
C PHE A 176 -4.37 9.70 -4.54
N PRO A 177 -4.32 10.53 -5.58
CA PRO A 177 -3.16 11.33 -5.90
C PRO A 177 -3.17 12.66 -5.15
N LYS A 178 -1.98 13.12 -4.76
CA LYS A 178 -1.75 14.45 -4.20
C LYS A 178 -0.36 14.93 -4.59
N MET A 179 -0.31 16.04 -5.29
CA MET A 179 0.89 16.88 -5.35
C MET A 179 0.79 17.93 -4.25
N ASP A 180 1.88 18.16 -3.53
CA ASP A 180 1.95 19.25 -2.57
C ASP A 180 1.83 20.61 -3.28
N PRO A 181 1.08 21.59 -2.73
CA PRO A 181 0.91 22.90 -3.37
C PRO A 181 2.22 23.65 -3.61
N ASP A 182 3.21 23.46 -2.74
CA ASP A 182 4.52 24.09 -2.84
C ASP A 182 5.50 23.25 -3.69
N GLY A 183 5.06 22.06 -4.13
CA GLY A 183 5.84 21.15 -4.96
C GLY A 183 6.97 20.44 -4.22
N GLU A 184 6.90 20.36 -2.88
CA GLU A 184 7.95 19.71 -2.08
C GLU A 184 7.89 18.18 -2.15
N TYR A 185 6.69 17.61 -2.33
CA TYR A 185 6.51 16.17 -2.48
C TYR A 185 5.28 15.84 -3.34
N GLY A 186 5.32 14.65 -3.93
CA GLY A 186 4.21 14.04 -4.65
C GLY A 186 3.91 12.68 -4.05
N MET A 187 2.63 12.36 -3.91
CA MET A 187 2.18 11.12 -3.29
C MET A 187 1.02 10.51 -4.08
N VAL A 188 1.08 9.20 -4.25
CA VAL A 188 -0.01 8.42 -4.83
C VAL A 188 -0.30 7.26 -3.88
N VAL A 189 -1.48 7.27 -3.26
CA VAL A 189 -1.92 6.21 -2.35
C VAL A 189 -2.81 5.26 -3.11
N LEU A 190 -2.47 3.97 -3.09
CA LEU A 190 -3.34 2.92 -3.60
C LEU A 190 -3.98 2.15 -2.44
N ASP A 191 -5.18 1.66 -2.68
CA ASP A 191 -5.88 0.78 -1.75
C ASP A 191 -6.81 -0.17 -2.49
N SER A 192 -7.35 -1.15 -1.79
CA SER A 192 -8.27 -2.16 -2.33
C SER A 192 -9.67 -2.04 -1.72
N ILE A 193 -10.69 -2.34 -2.51
CA ILE A 193 -12.07 -2.40 -1.99
C ILE A 193 -12.33 -3.78 -1.37
N ASP A 194 -12.47 -3.83 -0.05
CA ASP A 194 -12.75 -5.08 0.67
C ASP A 194 -14.13 -5.65 0.31
N HIS A 195 -15.16 -4.79 0.26
CA HIS A 195 -16.52 -5.20 -0.05
C HIS A 195 -17.17 -4.24 -1.03
N ASP A 196 -17.69 -4.77 -2.14
CA ASP A 196 -18.43 -4.01 -3.13
C ASP A 196 -19.79 -4.66 -3.34
N GLU A 197 -20.87 -3.94 -2.99
CA GLU A 197 -22.23 -4.46 -3.13
C GLU A 197 -22.72 -4.44 -4.59
N LEU A 198 -22.15 -3.58 -5.43
CA LEU A 198 -22.48 -3.48 -6.86
C LEU A 198 -21.75 -4.57 -7.65
N TYR A 199 -20.49 -4.83 -7.30
CA TYR A 199 -19.63 -5.85 -7.90
C TYR A 199 -19.11 -6.84 -6.85
N PRO A 200 -19.98 -7.72 -6.31
CA PRO A 200 -19.58 -8.65 -5.27
C PRO A 200 -18.49 -9.61 -5.76
N TYR A 201 -17.52 -9.88 -4.89
CA TYR A 201 -16.44 -10.81 -5.19
C TYR A 201 -16.97 -12.24 -5.36
N ASN A 202 -16.57 -12.89 -6.45
CA ASN A 202 -16.88 -14.29 -6.75
C ASN A 202 -15.61 -15.15 -6.71
N SER A 203 -15.35 -15.78 -5.56
CA SER A 203 -14.19 -16.64 -5.36
C SER A 203 -14.22 -17.95 -6.15
N ALA A 204 -15.38 -18.38 -6.66
CA ALA A 204 -15.49 -19.58 -7.47
C ALA A 204 -14.95 -19.38 -8.90
N GLU A 205 -14.95 -18.15 -9.39
CA GLU A 205 -14.53 -17.81 -10.76
C GLU A 205 -13.21 -17.06 -10.80
N ARG A 206 -12.84 -16.36 -9.72
CA ARG A 206 -11.77 -15.36 -9.76
C ARG A 206 -10.92 -15.37 -8.49
N VAL A 207 -9.62 -15.13 -8.68
CA VAL A 207 -8.67 -14.88 -7.59
C VAL A 207 -8.60 -13.38 -7.34
N ARG A 208 -8.88 -12.92 -6.12
CA ARG A 208 -8.75 -11.50 -5.76
C ARG A 208 -7.28 -11.17 -5.50
N LYS A 209 -6.81 -10.07 -6.06
CA LYS A 209 -5.52 -9.45 -5.78
C LYS A 209 -5.74 -8.07 -5.18
N ASN A 210 -5.29 -7.91 -3.94
CA ASN A 210 -5.29 -6.64 -3.22
C ASN A 210 -3.85 -6.10 -3.10
N VAL A 211 -3.74 -4.78 -2.96
CA VAL A 211 -2.51 -4.05 -2.60
C VAL A 211 -2.51 -3.65 -1.14
#